data_AF-A0A5E7W5P1-F1
#
_entry.id   AF-A0A5E7W5P1-F1
#
_cell.length_a   1.000
_cell.length_b   1.000
_cell.length_c   1.000
_cell.angle_alpha   90.00
_cell.angle_beta   90.00
_cell.angle_gamma   90.00
#
_symmetry.space_group_name_H-M   'P 1'
#
loop_
_entity.id
_entity.type
_entity.pdbx_description
1 polymer ?
#
loop_
_entity_poly.entity_id
_entity_poly.type
_entity_poly.pdbx_seq_one_letter_code
_entity_poly.pdbx_strand_id
1 'polypeptide(L)' 'MCRMILDYLMARVRLLVKNEEAASAIEYAIVVAMVAVVVVAFVTPLGNRVLAYFNNILTGLGGTAVTRP' A
#
# COMPACT_ATOMS: atom_id res chain seq x y z
N MET A 1 41.56 -9.55 -28.02
CA MET A 1 40.35 -8.72 -28.25
C MET A 1 39.06 -9.45 -27.90
N CYS A 2 38.77 -10.61 -28.52
CA CYS A 2 37.51 -11.35 -28.32
C CYS A 2 37.25 -11.78 -26.85
N ARG A 3 38.30 -12.17 -26.11
CA ARG A 3 38.19 -12.57 -24.69
C ARG A 3 37.69 -11.44 -23.78
N MET A 4 38.17 -10.22 -23.98
CA MET A 4 37.80 -9.04 -23.19
C MET A 4 36.33 -8.62 -23.40
N ILE A 5 35.80 -8.81 -24.61
CA ILE A 5 34.37 -8.56 -24.92
C ILE A 5 33.48 -9.60 -24.24
N LEU A 6 33.90 -10.87 -24.25
CA LEU A 6 33.16 -11.95 -23.59
C LEU A 6 33.13 -11.76 -22.06
N ASP A 7 34.26 -11.35 -21.47
CA ASP A 7 34.35 -11.05 -20.04
C ASP A 7 33.46 -9.86 -19.66
N TYR A 8 33.40 -8.82 -20.50
CA TYR A 8 32.52 -7.66 -20.32
C TYR A 8 31.03 -8.02 -20.39
N LEU A 9 30.64 -8.85 -21.36
CA LEU A 9 29.27 -9.32 -21.51
C LEU A 9 28.86 -10.21 -20.32
N MET A 10 29.72 -11.13 -19.90
CA MET A 10 29.49 -11.96 -18.72
C MET A 10 29.42 -11.15 -17.43
N ALA A 11 30.17 -10.06 -17.30
CA ALA A 11 30.07 -9.14 -16.18
C ALA A 11 28.72 -8.41 -16.18
N ARG A 12 28.24 -7.92 -17.33
CA ARG A 12 26.91 -7.30 -17.47
C ARG A 12 25.77 -8.27 -17.18
N VAL A 13 25.84 -9.50 -17.68
CA VAL A 13 24.83 -10.54 -17.41
C VAL A 13 24.81 -10.88 -15.91
N ARG A 14 25.97 -10.96 -15.25
CA ARG A 14 26.02 -11.14 -13.79
C ARG A 14 25.41 -9.99 -13.03
N LEU A 15 25.61 -8.73 -13.44
CA LEU A 15 24.98 -7.58 -12.80
C LEU A 15 23.44 -7.64 -12.94
N LEU A 16 22.92 -8.04 -14.10
CA LEU A 16 21.48 -8.21 -14.31
C LEU A 16 20.87 -9.32 -13.43
N VAL A 17 21.57 -10.45 -13.26
CA VAL A 17 21.15 -11.54 -12.36
C VAL A 17 21.24 -11.13 -10.89
N LYS A 18 22.19 -10.26 -10.54
CA LYS A 18 22.42 -9.77 -9.18
C LYS A 18 21.52 -8.60 -8.76
N ASN A 19 20.65 -8.12 -9.67
CA ASN A 19 19.66 -7.08 -9.38
C ASN A 19 18.50 -7.66 -8.52
N GLU A 20 18.80 -8.04 -7.28
CA GLU A 20 17.82 -8.42 -6.27
C GLU A 20 16.99 -7.23 -5.77
N GLU A 21 17.41 -5.99 -6.06
CA GLU A 21 16.66 -4.78 -5.71
C GLU A 21 15.24 -4.79 -6.30
N ALA A 22 15.06 -5.29 -7.51
CA ALA A 22 13.73 -5.43 -8.13
C ALA A 22 12.92 -6.59 -7.54
N ALA A 23 13.58 -7.69 -7.15
CA ALA A 23 12.92 -8.81 -6.49
C ALA A 23 12.45 -8.41 -5.07
N SER A 24 13.31 -7.71 -4.32
CA SER A 24 13.01 -7.15 -3.01
C SER A 24 11.91 -6.09 -3.06
N ALA A 25 11.87 -5.26 -4.12
CA ALA A 25 10.80 -4.27 -4.30
C ALA A 25 9.40 -4.91 -4.40
N ILE A 26 9.29 -6.10 -5.02
CA ILE A 26 8.01 -6.82 -5.12
C ILE A 26 7.56 -7.34 -3.74
N GLU A 27 8.48 -7.78 -2.88
CA GLU A 27 8.14 -8.25 -1.53
C GLU A 27 7.54 -7.11 -0.69
N TYR A 28 8.20 -5.94 -0.68
CA TYR A 28 7.67 -4.77 0.02
C TYR A 28 6.35 -4.29 -0.59
N ALA A 29 6.18 -4.36 -1.92
CA ALA A 29 4.93 -3.99 -2.58
C ALA A 29 3.75 -4.87 -2.14
N ILE A 30 3.97 -6.18 -1.98
CA ILE A 30 2.95 -7.11 -1.52
C ILE A 30 2.58 -6.85 -0.05
N VAL A 31 3.57 -6.58 0.81
CA VAL A 31 3.31 -6.19 2.21
C VAL A 31 2.47 -4.92 2.28
N VAL A 32 2.82 -3.90 1.50
CA VAL A 32 2.04 -2.65 1.42
C VAL A 32 0.61 -2.92 0.92
N ALA A 33 0.45 -3.77 -0.09
CA ALA A 33 -0.87 -4.13 -0.61
C ALA A 33 -1.74 -4.83 0.45
N MET A 34 -1.17 -5.75 1.23
CA MET A 34 -1.89 -6.42 2.32
C MET A 34 -2.35 -5.42 3.40
N VAL A 35 -1.48 -4.50 3.81
CA VAL A 35 -1.83 -3.45 4.77
C VAL A 35 -2.93 -2.53 4.21
N ALA A 36 -2.83 -2.14 2.93
CA ALA A 36 -3.83 -1.30 2.28
C ALA A 36 -5.23 -1.94 2.29
N VAL A 37 -5.32 -3.25 2.00
CA VAL A 37 -6.60 -3.99 2.06
C VAL A 37 -7.19 -3.95 3.47
N VAL A 38 -6.37 -4.19 4.50
CA VAL A 38 -6.80 -4.11 5.91
C VAL A 38 -7.30 -2.69 6.24
N VAL A 39 -6.54 -1.66 5.90
CA VAL A 39 -6.94 -0.26 6.16
C VAL A 39 -8.30 0.05 5.53
N VAL A 40 -8.49 -0.27 4.25
CA VAL A 40 -9.76 0.00 3.55
C VAL A 40 -10.92 -0.79 4.16
N ALA A 41 -10.68 -2.06 4.55
CA ALA A 41 -11.69 -2.91 5.16
C ALA A 41 -12.21 -2.37 6.50
N PHE A 42 -11.35 -1.71 7.29
CA PHE A 42 -11.70 -1.26 8.64
C PHE A 42 -12.03 0.23 8.75
N VAL A 43 -11.40 1.12 7.96
CA VAL A 43 -11.59 2.57 8.07
C VAL A 43 -13.03 2.98 7.79
N THR A 44 -13.65 2.44 6.74
CA THR A 44 -15.04 2.78 6.37
C THR A 44 -16.06 2.42 7.45
N PRO A 45 -16.13 1.16 7.95
CA PRO A 45 -17.10 0.79 8.98
C PRO A 45 -16.83 1.50 10.32
N LEU A 46 -15.56 1.74 10.68
CA LEU A 46 -15.23 2.52 11.88
C LEU A 46 -15.71 3.97 11.75
N GLY A 47 -15.44 4.63 10.61
CA GLY A 47 -15.91 5.98 10.33
C GLY A 47 -17.43 6.08 10.40
N ASN A 48 -18.15 5.08 9.88
CA ASN A 48 -19.62 5.03 9.96
C ASN A 48 -20.13 4.93 11.41
N ARG A 49 -19.46 4.14 12.26
CA ARG A 49 -19.80 4.02 13.68
C ARG A 49 -19.56 5.32 14.44
N VAL A 50 -18.40 5.94 14.23
CA VAL A 50 -18.06 7.23 14.84
C VAL A 50 -19.08 8.30 14.45
N LEU A 51 -19.39 8.40 13.15
CA LEU A 51 -20.43 9.32 12.65
C LEU A 51 -21.79 9.05 13.32
N ALA A 52 -22.20 7.78 13.43
CA ALA A 52 -23.47 7.43 14.05
C ALA A 52 -23.52 7.89 15.52
N TYR A 53 -22.45 7.70 16.29
CA TYR A 53 -22.40 8.18 17.68
C TYR A 53 -22.52 9.70 17.78
N PHE A 54 -21.77 10.44 16.96
CA PHE A 54 -21.88 11.90 16.95
C PHE A 54 -23.24 12.39 16.48
N ASN A 55 -23.85 11.75 15.49
CA ASN A 55 -25.21 12.07 15.05
C ASN A 55 -26.23 11.81 16.15
N ASN A 56 -26.11 10.72 16.91
CA ASN A 56 -27.00 10.44 18.04
C ASN A 56 -26.89 11.52 19.14
N ILE A 57 -25.68 12.04 19.38
CA ILE A 57 -25.48 13.16 20.30
C ILE A 57 -26.12 14.43 19.74
N LEU A 58 -25.87 14.75 18.47
CA LEU A 58 -26.41 15.93 17.79
C LEU A 58 -27.94 15.96 17.80
N THR A 59 -28.58 14.85 17.46
CA THR A 59 -30.05 14.74 17.46
C THR A 59 -30.61 14.79 18.89
N GLY A 60 -29.91 14.22 19.87
CA GLY A 60 -30.25 14.36 21.29
C GLY A 60 -30.21 15.80 21.79
N LEU A 61 -29.40 16.66 21.16
CA LEU A 61 -29.32 18.10 21.43
C LEU A 61 -30.30 18.94 20.58
N GLY A 62 -31.17 18.31 19.78
CA GLY A 62 -32.11 18.99 18.89
C GLY A 62 -31.53 19.44 17.55
N GLY A 63 -30.30 19.02 17.23
CA GLY A 63 -29.67 19.26 15.93
C GLY A 63 -30.15 18.31 14.84
N THR A 64 -29.83 18.64 13.58
CA THR A 64 -30.09 17.76 12.42
C THR A 64 -28.89 16.86 12.15
N ALA A 65 -29.14 15.58 11.83
CA ALA A 65 -28.10 14.62 11.52
C ALA A 65 -27.31 15.02 10.26
N VAL A 66 -25.99 14.80 10.28
CA VAL A 66 -25.07 15.09 9.19
C VAL A 66 -24.77 13.80 8.42
N THR A 67 -24.81 13.89 7.09
CA THR A 67 -24.36 12.82 6.19
C THR A 67 -22.95 13.11 5.70
N ARG A 68 -22.18 12.04 5.46
CA ARG A 68 -20.86 12.18 4.83
C ARG A 68 -21.05 12.62 3.37
N PRO A 69 -20.15 13.46 2.82
CA PRO A 69 -20.10 13.72 1.38
C PRO A 69 -19.81 12.45 0.59
#